data_AF-A0A4Q6BT30-F1
#
_entry.id   AF-A0A4Q6BT30-F1
#
_cell.length_a   1.000
_cell.length_b   1.000
_cell.length_c   1.000
_cell.angle_alpha   90.00
_cell.angle_beta   90.00
_cell.angle_gamma   90.00
#
_symmetry.space_group_name_H-M   'P 1'
#
loop_
_entity.id
_entity.type
_entity.pdbx_description
1 polymer ?
#
loop_
_entity_poly.entity_id
_entity_poly.type
_entity_poly.pdbx_seq_one_letter_code
_entity_poly.pdbx_strand_id
1 'polypeptide(L)'
;MAAVLGIASSVATAHHSFAMFDQTKQVTVVGKVAEIQWTNPHVWVFVDGAPAGGKTEHWGVEFTSKVHLTRRNFTPDLIKAGDSVEITVNPYRDGKSGGRFVAVKLASGDYYCDVGQAAQAFCQGGKK
;
A
#
# COMPACT_ATOMS: atom_id res chain seq x y z
N MET A 1 -35.45 -1.89 42.62
CA MET A 1 -35.09 -2.51 41.34
C MET A 1 -34.48 -1.44 40.46
N ALA A 2 -33.17 -1.51 40.17
CA ALA A 2 -32.53 -0.78 39.07
C ALA A 2 -31.15 -1.40 38.85
N ALA A 3 -31.05 -2.32 37.89
CA ALA A 3 -29.77 -2.89 37.46
C ALA A 3 -29.25 -2.02 36.31
N VAL A 4 -28.13 -1.33 36.52
CA VAL A 4 -27.43 -0.59 35.48
C VAL A 4 -26.54 -1.59 34.73
N LEU A 5 -26.92 -1.93 33.49
CA LEU A 5 -26.08 -2.67 32.57
C LEU A 5 -24.97 -1.74 32.06
N GLY A 6 -23.76 -1.90 32.59
CA GLY A 6 -22.57 -1.26 32.04
C GLY A 6 -22.16 -1.94 30.74
N ILE A 7 -22.31 -1.23 29.62
CA ILE A 7 -21.77 -1.66 28.32
C ILE A 7 -20.25 -1.48 28.40
N ALA A 8 -19.53 -2.57 28.66
CA ALA A 8 -18.08 -2.61 28.55
C ALA A 8 -17.71 -2.57 27.06
N SER A 9 -17.40 -1.37 26.54
CA SER A 9 -16.84 -1.20 25.21
C SER A 9 -15.47 -1.88 25.18
N SER A 10 -15.40 -3.09 24.63
CA SER A 10 -14.13 -3.73 24.31
C SER A 10 -13.42 -2.85 23.28
N VAL A 11 -12.30 -2.25 23.70
CA VAL A 11 -11.37 -1.62 22.78
C VAL A 11 -10.86 -2.71 21.84
N ALA A 12 -11.41 -2.77 20.63
CA ALA A 12 -10.91 -3.66 19.60
C ALA A 12 -9.52 -3.14 19.16
N THR A 13 -8.47 -3.66 19.77
CA THR A 13 -7.11 -3.48 19.30
C THR A 13 -6.97 -4.21 17.97
N ALA A 14 -7.02 -3.48 16.85
CA ALA A 14 -6.62 -4.03 15.57
C ALA A 14 -5.10 -4.27 15.59
N HIS A 15 -4.67 -5.53 15.56
CA HIS A 15 -3.27 -5.88 15.40
C HIS A 15 -2.90 -5.82 13.91
N HIS A 16 -2.10 -4.83 13.51
CA HIS A 16 -1.55 -4.70 12.15
C HIS A 16 -0.49 -5.79 11.91
N SER A 17 -0.90 -7.02 11.61
CA SER A 17 0.04 -8.08 11.25
C SER A 17 0.62 -7.82 9.86
N PHE A 18 1.94 -7.95 9.74
CA PHE A 18 2.66 -7.91 8.48
C PHE A 18 3.32 -9.24 8.14
N ALA A 19 2.91 -10.32 8.82
CA ALA A 19 3.56 -11.63 8.73
C ALA A 19 3.54 -12.23 7.32
N MET A 20 2.49 -11.94 6.54
CA MET A 20 2.37 -12.41 5.16
C MET A 20 3.33 -11.73 4.17
N PHE A 21 3.93 -10.59 4.54
CA PHE A 21 4.79 -9.81 3.65
C PHE A 21 6.26 -10.03 3.95
N ASP A 22 7.06 -10.10 2.89
CA ASP A 22 8.51 -10.10 2.99
C ASP A 22 9.08 -8.70 3.17
N GLN A 23 9.12 -8.27 4.43
CA GLN A 23 9.69 -6.97 4.82
C GLN A 23 11.20 -6.85 4.51
N THR A 24 11.89 -7.95 4.21
CA THR A 24 13.32 -7.93 3.84
C THR A 24 13.55 -7.71 2.35
N LYS A 25 12.49 -7.75 1.53
CA LYS A 25 12.56 -7.61 0.09
C LYS A 25 11.74 -6.42 -0.38
N GLN A 26 12.22 -5.78 -1.44
CA GLN A 26 11.49 -4.74 -2.15
C GLN A 26 11.47 -5.10 -3.62
N VAL A 27 10.28 -5.09 -4.22
CA VAL A 27 10.06 -5.37 -5.64
C VAL A 27 9.37 -4.17 -6.25
N THR A 28 9.95 -3.61 -7.31
CA THR A 28 9.34 -2.54 -8.09
C THR A 28 8.61 -3.13 -9.28
N VAL A 29 7.33 -2.78 -9.40
CA VAL A 29 6.44 -3.17 -10.48
C VAL A 29 6.15 -1.93 -11.32
N VAL A 30 6.37 -2.04 -12.62
CA VAL A 30 5.98 -1.01 -13.59
C VAL A 30 4.82 -1.55 -14.40
N GLY A 31 3.77 -0.75 -14.54
CA GLY A 31 2.55 -1.19 -15.20
C GLY A 31 1.49 -0.12 -15.29
N LYS A 32 0.25 -0.55 -15.54
CA LYS A 32 -0.94 0.30 -15.57
C LYS A 32 -1.85 0.00 -14.40
N VAL A 33 -2.42 1.03 -13.78
CA VAL A 33 -3.44 0.86 -12.75
C VAL A 33 -4.68 0.26 -13.40
N ALA A 34 -5.10 -0.91 -12.94
CA ALA A 34 -6.32 -1.57 -13.37
C ALA A 34 -7.53 -1.07 -12.57
N GLU A 35 -7.39 -1.02 -11.24
CA GLU A 35 -8.46 -0.66 -10.31
C GLU A 35 -7.89 -0.02 -9.04
N ILE A 36 -8.67 0.87 -8.42
CA ILE A 36 -8.39 1.37 -7.08
C ILE A 36 -9.63 1.16 -6.21
N GLN A 37 -9.45 0.45 -5.10
CA GLN A 37 -10.46 0.32 -4.07
C GLN A 37 -10.15 1.29 -2.93
N TRP A 38 -10.80 2.45 -2.96
CA TRP A 38 -10.59 3.53 -1.98
C TRP A 38 -11.47 3.36 -0.74
N THR A 39 -11.30 2.25 -0.03
CA THR A 39 -12.12 1.86 1.13
C THR A 39 -11.28 1.79 2.42
N ASN A 40 -11.95 1.50 3.54
CA ASN A 40 -11.30 1.19 4.82
C ASN A 40 -11.50 -0.30 5.11
N PRO A 41 -10.56 -0.98 5.82
CA PRO A 41 -9.43 -0.41 6.56
C PRO A 41 -8.18 -0.11 5.72
N HIS A 42 -8.10 -0.62 4.49
CA HIS A 42 -6.97 -0.45 3.58
C HIS A 42 -7.45 0.00 2.21
N VAL A 43 -6.72 0.93 1.59
CA VAL A 43 -6.84 1.20 0.16
C VAL A 43 -6.09 0.11 -0.59
N TRP A 44 -6.68 -0.39 -1.68
CA TRP A 44 -6.01 -1.33 -2.59
C TRP A 44 -5.81 -0.69 -3.95
N VAL A 45 -4.64 -0.91 -4.54
CA VAL A 45 -4.33 -0.51 -5.91
C VAL A 45 -3.95 -1.77 -6.67
N PHE A 46 -4.67 -2.03 -7.74
CA PHE A 46 -4.41 -3.16 -8.62
C PHE A 46 -3.66 -2.67 -9.86
N VAL A 47 -2.57 -3.35 -10.20
CA VAL A 47 -1.69 -2.96 -11.31
C VAL A 47 -1.48 -4.15 -12.24
N ASP A 48 -1.79 -3.96 -13.52
CA ASP A 48 -1.35 -4.89 -14.56
C ASP A 48 0.07 -4.50 -14.96
N GLY A 49 1.05 -5.25 -14.46
CA GLY A 49 2.45 -4.86 -14.55
C GLY A 49 3.42 -5.99 -14.26
N ALA A 50 4.71 -5.68 -14.36
CA ALA A 50 5.77 -6.63 -14.11
C ALA A 50 6.96 -5.98 -13.40
N PRO A 51 7.70 -6.75 -12.59
CA PRO A 51 9.09 -6.43 -12.27
C PRO A 51 9.96 -6.42 -13.54
N ALA A 52 11.13 -5.79 -13.47
CA ALA A 52 12.06 -5.73 -14.60
C ALA A 52 12.38 -7.13 -15.17
N GLY A 53 12.14 -7.31 -16.47
CA GLY A 53 12.34 -8.59 -17.17
C GLY A 53 11.30 -9.68 -16.85
N GLY A 54 10.30 -9.37 -16.02
CA GLY A 54 9.20 -10.26 -15.68
C GLY A 54 8.07 -10.26 -16.72
N LYS A 55 7.12 -11.18 -16.53
CA LYS A 55 5.87 -11.19 -17.30
C LYS A 55 4.85 -10.28 -16.64
N THR A 56 3.99 -9.66 -17.45
CA THR A 56 2.86 -8.88 -16.94
C THR A 56 1.90 -9.80 -16.20
N GLU A 57 1.59 -9.43 -14.97
CA GLU A 57 0.67 -10.10 -14.07
C GLU A 57 -0.25 -9.06 -13.41
N HIS A 58 -1.31 -9.52 -12.76
CA HIS A 58 -2.22 -8.67 -11.99
C HIS A 58 -1.74 -8.58 -10.54
N TRP A 59 -1.22 -7.42 -10.15
CA TRP A 59 -0.62 -7.18 -8.83
C TRP A 59 -1.61 -6.48 -7.90
N GLY A 60 -1.93 -7.12 -6.76
CA GLY A 60 -2.66 -6.49 -5.67
C GLY A 60 -1.73 -5.79 -4.69
N VAL A 61 -1.80 -4.46 -4.60
CA VAL A 61 -0.97 -3.66 -3.70
C VAL A 61 -1.80 -3.11 -2.54
N GLU A 62 -1.47 -3.53 -1.33
CA GLU A 62 -2.11 -3.06 -0.10
C GLU A 62 -1.47 -1.74 0.37
N PHE A 63 -2.22 -0.65 0.31
CA PHE A 63 -1.84 0.62 0.92
C PHE A 63 -2.35 0.69 2.36
N THR A 64 -1.97 1.76 3.07
CA THR A 64 -2.54 2.07 4.39
C THR A 64 -4.00 2.54 4.30
N SER A 65 -4.59 2.95 5.42
CA SER A 65 -5.97 3.44 5.48
C SER A 65 -6.19 4.71 4.66
N LYS A 66 -7.41 4.88 4.14
CA LYS A 66 -7.79 6.09 3.40
C LYS A 66 -7.54 7.37 4.21
N VAL A 67 -7.84 7.33 5.52
CA VAL A 67 -7.67 8.47 6.43
C VAL A 67 -6.20 8.86 6.54
N HIS A 68 -5.32 7.87 6.63
CA HIS A 68 -3.89 8.11 6.76
C HIS A 68 -3.28 8.63 5.44
N LEU A 69 -3.72 8.10 4.29
CA LEU A 69 -3.34 8.63 2.98
C LEU A 69 -3.78 10.09 2.79
N THR A 70 -5.05 10.38 3.02
CA THR A 70 -5.60 11.74 2.84
C THR A 70 -4.93 12.75 3.78
N ARG A 71 -4.65 12.39 5.04
CA ARG A 71 -3.91 13.26 5.98
C ARG A 71 -2.47 13.55 5.55
N ARG A 72 -1.92 12.75 4.63
CA ARG A 72 -0.59 12.91 4.04
C ARG A 72 -0.67 13.39 2.59
N ASN A 73 -1.80 14.00 2.20
CA ASN A 73 -2.07 14.57 0.88
C ASN A 73 -1.99 13.56 -0.27
N PHE A 74 -2.19 12.27 0.01
CA PHE A 74 -2.38 11.27 -1.04
C PHE A 74 -3.89 11.08 -1.26
N THR A 75 -4.38 11.60 -2.38
CA THR A 75 -5.80 11.56 -2.78
C THR A 75 -6.00 10.68 -4.01
N PRO A 76 -7.22 10.21 -4.29
CA PRO A 76 -7.54 9.41 -5.48
C PRO A 76 -7.18 10.09 -6.82
N ASP A 77 -6.94 11.39 -6.80
CA ASP A 77 -6.67 12.20 -7.98
C ASP A 77 -5.20 12.05 -8.44
N LEU A 78 -4.32 11.57 -7.57
CA LEU A 78 -2.89 11.39 -7.85
C LEU A 78 -2.57 10.15 -8.70
N ILE A 79 -3.39 9.10 -8.57
CA ILE A 79 -3.31 7.88 -9.36
C ILE A 79 -4.73 7.43 -9.69
N LYS A 80 -5.03 7.15 -10.96
CA LYS A 80 -6.33 6.63 -11.40
C LYS A 80 -6.15 5.43 -12.31
N ALA A 81 -7.23 4.66 -12.50
CA ALA A 81 -7.24 3.58 -13.47
C ALA A 81 -6.80 4.08 -14.86
N GLY A 82 -5.96 3.28 -15.53
CA GLY A 82 -5.33 3.60 -16.82
C GLY A 82 -3.97 4.31 -16.72
N ASP A 83 -3.65 4.93 -15.58
CA ASP A 83 -2.36 5.60 -15.39
C ASP A 83 -1.21 4.60 -15.39
N SER A 84 -0.10 4.99 -16.00
CA SER A 84 1.16 4.26 -15.86
C SER A 84 1.78 4.59 -14.51
N VAL A 85 2.18 3.56 -13.77
CA VAL A 85 2.72 3.69 -12.42
C VAL A 85 3.98 2.84 -12.24
N GLU A 86 4.84 3.30 -11.33
CA GLU A 86 5.98 2.58 -10.80
C GLU A 86 5.77 2.46 -9.29
N ILE A 87 5.47 1.24 -8.82
CA ILE A 87 5.13 0.97 -7.41
C ILE A 87 6.12 -0.06 -6.85
N THR A 88 6.73 0.29 -5.72
CA THR A 88 7.56 -0.61 -4.93
C THR A 88 6.75 -1.22 -3.79
N VAL A 89 6.89 -2.53 -3.60
CA VAL A 89 6.19 -3.31 -2.56
C VAL A 89 7.13 -4.20 -1.76
N ASN A 90 6.73 -4.50 -0.53
CA ASN A 90 7.18 -5.71 0.17
C ASN A 90 6.29 -6.88 -0.28
N PRO A 91 6.80 -7.84 -1.07
CA PRO A 91 5.97 -8.84 -1.72
C PRO A 91 5.36 -9.83 -0.73
N TYR A 92 4.33 -10.56 -1.13
CA TYR A 92 3.88 -11.73 -0.37
C TYR A 92 4.98 -12.79 -0.24
N ARG A 93 5.03 -13.45 0.92
CA ARG A 93 5.97 -14.56 1.16
C ARG A 93 5.66 -15.82 0.37
N ASP A 94 4.40 -16.01 -0.01
CA ASP A 94 3.92 -17.19 -0.75
C ASP A 94 4.16 -17.10 -2.26
N GLY A 95 4.75 -16.00 -2.74
CA GLY A 95 5.10 -15.79 -4.14
C GLY A 95 3.97 -15.28 -5.03
N LYS A 96 2.77 -14.99 -4.48
CA LYS A 96 1.71 -14.33 -5.25
C LYS A 96 2.10 -12.92 -5.67
N SER A 97 1.59 -12.49 -6.82
CA SER A 97 1.79 -11.17 -7.40
C SER A 97 1.04 -10.12 -6.56
N GLY A 98 1.76 -9.50 -5.64
CA GLY A 98 1.20 -8.50 -4.74
C GLY A 98 2.06 -8.29 -3.52
N GLY A 99 1.64 -7.35 -2.68
CA GLY A 99 2.38 -7.02 -1.49
C GLY A 99 1.92 -5.74 -0.82
N ARG A 100 2.63 -5.39 0.25
CA ARG A 100 2.40 -4.17 1.00
C ARG A 100 3.12 -3.01 0.33
N PHE A 101 2.43 -1.90 0.18
CA PHE A 101 2.95 -0.65 -0.35
C PHE A 101 4.21 -0.18 0.39
N VAL A 102 5.25 0.18 -0.37
CA VAL A 102 6.47 0.84 0.11
C VAL A 102 6.54 2.26 -0.45
N ALA A 103 6.49 2.39 -1.78
CA ALA A 103 6.55 3.69 -2.45
C ALA A 103 5.87 3.65 -3.82
N VAL A 104 5.36 4.80 -4.27
CA VAL A 104 4.87 5.02 -5.63
C VAL A 104 5.55 6.26 -6.17
N LYS A 105 6.03 6.18 -7.40
CA LYS A 105 6.54 7.33 -8.12
C LYS A 105 5.37 8.14 -8.68
N LEU A 106 5.28 9.39 -8.28
CA LEU A 106 4.27 10.33 -8.77
C LEU A 106 4.67 10.88 -10.15
N ALA A 107 3.70 11.46 -10.85
CA ALA A 107 3.95 12.12 -12.14
C ALA A 107 4.99 13.26 -12.06
N SER A 108 5.16 13.89 -10.90
CA SER A 108 6.22 14.89 -10.67
C SER A 108 7.63 14.30 -10.73
N GLY A 109 7.76 12.97 -10.65
CA GLY A 109 9.02 12.26 -10.47
C GLY A 109 9.36 11.97 -9.00
N ASP A 110 8.68 12.61 -8.05
CA ASP A 110 8.87 12.37 -6.62
C ASP A 110 8.26 11.04 -6.18
N TYR A 111 8.83 10.45 -5.13
CA TYR A 111 8.23 9.28 -4.48
C TYR A 111 7.30 9.69 -3.34
N TYR A 112 6.07 9.16 -3.36
CA TYR A 112 5.22 9.08 -2.18
C TYR A 112 5.45 7.74 -1.48
N CYS A 113 5.61 7.75 -0.17
CA CYS A 113 6.15 6.61 0.58
C CYS A 113 5.29 6.27 1.79
N ASP A 114 5.21 4.98 2.11
CA ASP A 114 4.64 4.54 3.37
C ASP A 114 5.44 5.08 4.57
N VAL A 115 4.80 5.16 5.74
CA VAL A 115 5.43 5.69 6.97
C VAL A 115 6.36 4.69 7.65
N GLY A 116 6.35 3.42 7.25
CA GLY A 116 7.27 2.42 7.80
C GLY A 116 8.73 2.82 7.58
N GLN A 117 9.59 2.54 8.56
CA GLN A 117 11.01 2.90 8.52
C GLN A 117 11.70 2.42 7.24
N ALA A 118 11.41 1.20 6.78
CA ALA A 118 11.97 0.66 5.54
C ALA A 118 11.53 1.46 4.29
N ALA A 119 10.28 1.92 4.24
CA ALA A 119 9.78 2.75 3.15
C ALA A 119 10.37 4.16 3.16
N GLN A 120 10.53 4.74 4.35
CA GLN A 120 11.21 6.03 4.50
C GLN A 120 12.68 5.92 4.08
N ALA A 121 13.37 4.83 4.41
CA ALA A 121 14.75 4.59 3.98
C ALA A 121 14.87 4.47 2.45
N PHE A 122 13.93 3.77 1.79
CA PHE A 122 13.88 3.69 0.32
C PHE A 122 13.81 5.09 -0.30
N CYS A 123 12.89 5.93 0.18
CA CYS A 123 12.70 7.26 -0.38
C CYS A 123 13.82 8.24 -0.06
N GLN A 124 14.49 8.11 1.09
CA GLN A 124 15.69 8.89 1.38
C GLN A 124 16.87 8.45 0.49
N GLY A 125 17.00 7.17 0.19
CA GLY A 125 18.01 6.63 -0.72
C GLY A 125 17.76 6.96 -2.20
N GLY A 126 16.49 7.11 -2.59
CA GLY A 126 16.05 7.47 -3.94
C GLY A 126 16.03 8.98 -4.23
N LYS A 127 16.18 9.84 -3.21
CA LYS A 127 16.40 11.30 -3.35
C LYS A 127 17.85 11.66 -3.69
N LYS A 128 18.50 10.86 -4.53
CA LYS A 128 19.80 11.22 -5.12
C LYS A 128 19.60 11.90 -6.46
#